data_AF-A0A1B6IS82-F1
#
_entry.id   AF-A0A1B6IS82-F1
#
_cell.length_a   1.000
_cell.length_b   1.000
_cell.length_c   1.000
_cell.angle_alpha   90.00
_cell.angle_beta   90.00
_cell.angle_gamma   90.00
#
_symmetry.space_group_name_H-M   'P 1'
#
loop_
_entity.id
_entity.type
_entity.pdbx_description
1 polymer ?
#
loop_
_entity_poly.entity_id
_entity_poly.type
_entity_poly.pdbx_seq_one_letter_code
_entity_poly.pdbx_strand_id
1 'polypeptide(L)'
;MAAALVGDMELTEPLLWNDYNSGRKPEKHAELIKKINAKNAKFIAFGLILGFILYHGLIHLRYGNNSCKWLLSDGRYKGDMEWQPYGCMMHKYSQTDTRRCMRYLAFWGRYNQFVFIGDSRVYQMYLAFLDHLTGHTSRPQPVPSNHNFNDTQLKLTVTYVHSPFVSDTMVQMFHVWQKAKPPPSVIVAGAAAWSIRYGNDSTKAVEEYTYNLTRLVDSMDKIVDNKGQVLWALQEPVSDEKAVETNTRIDLYNRAAMEVLEHSKVEVWSSCRLVAQTKQPGQAIYLHDTQILLNSYCNDHMNYNDGTCCSSAEPYTSLQVVTFSVLAVCFILGCGMAVKRKLQGLRADPPTAGYILTTSLAKLGLIMAYFYLCDRTNFFMKENKYYSPVSFWLPIGYVFALGLFFTEDSRYTKVLHRDQTEEWKGWMQLVILIYNMTGATSNLQIYNHVRMLISAYLFLN
;
A
#
# COMPACT_ATOMS: atom_id res chain seq x y z
N MET A 1 -1.12 -22.45 -15.29
CA MET A 1 -1.73 -23.72 -15.79
C MET A 1 -3.25 -23.56 -15.93
N ALA A 2 -3.71 -22.47 -16.56
CA ALA A 2 -5.12 -22.15 -16.76
C ALA A 2 -5.28 -21.37 -18.08
N ALA A 3 -4.81 -21.98 -19.17
CA ALA A 3 -4.88 -21.44 -20.53
C ALA A 3 -4.94 -22.60 -21.53
N ALA A 4 -5.97 -23.42 -21.44
CA ALA A 4 -6.38 -24.35 -22.49
C ALA A 4 -7.84 -24.71 -22.22
N LEU A 5 -8.64 -24.84 -23.28
CA LEU A 5 -10.10 -25.01 -23.33
C LEU A 5 -10.89 -23.72 -23.62
N VAL A 6 -10.51 -23.04 -24.70
CA VAL A 6 -11.51 -22.38 -25.56
C VAL A 6 -11.65 -23.29 -26.78
N GLY A 7 -12.51 -24.30 -26.66
CA GLY A 7 -13.02 -25.05 -27.80
C GLY A 7 -14.22 -24.28 -28.36
N ASP A 8 -14.22 -24.07 -29.67
CA ASP A 8 -15.35 -23.53 -30.42
C ASP A 8 -16.61 -24.30 -30.08
N MET A 9 -17.59 -23.61 -29.50
CA MET A 9 -18.96 -24.10 -29.39
C MET A 9 -19.81 -23.06 -30.10
N GLU A 10 -20.15 -23.35 -31.35
CA GLU A 10 -21.24 -22.69 -32.06
C GLU A 10 -22.47 -22.71 -31.15
N LEU A 11 -22.85 -21.53 -30.65
CA LEU A 11 -24.15 -21.32 -30.03
C LEU A 11 -25.17 -21.42 -31.15
N THR A 12 -25.78 -22.60 -31.32
CA THR A 12 -27.10 -22.70 -31.91
C THR A 12 -28.04 -21.83 -31.08
N GLU A 13 -28.64 -20.85 -31.74
CA GLU A 13 -29.63 -19.94 -31.17
C GLU A 13 -30.72 -20.76 -30.45
N PRO A 14 -31.10 -20.41 -29.20
CA PRO A 14 -32.26 -21.03 -28.61
C PRO A 14 -33.50 -20.57 -29.39
N LEU A 15 -34.21 -21.53 -29.98
CA LEU A 15 -35.58 -21.40 -30.46
C LEU A 15 -36.46 -20.95 -29.28
N LEU A 16 -36.50 -19.63 -29.05
CA LEU A 16 -37.51 -18.98 -28.23
C LEU A 16 -38.83 -19.09 -28.99
N TRP A 17 -39.76 -19.80 -28.38
CA TRP A 17 -41.16 -19.86 -28.76
C TRP A 17 -41.65 -18.47 -29.21
N ASN A 18 -42.02 -18.36 -30.49
CA ASN A 18 -42.74 -17.19 -31.00
C ASN A 18 -44.13 -17.20 -30.36
N ASP A 19 -44.29 -16.47 -29.27
CA ASP A 19 -45.61 -16.05 -28.77
C ASP A 19 -46.14 -14.95 -29.69
N TYR A 20 -46.54 -15.35 -30.89
CA TYR A 20 -47.27 -14.54 -31.83
C TYR A 20 -48.73 -14.51 -31.37
N ASN A 21 -49.04 -13.76 -30.30
CA ASN A 21 -50.38 -13.19 -29.99
C ASN A 21 -50.50 -12.64 -28.55
N SER A 22 -49.64 -11.71 -28.13
CA SER A 22 -50.08 -10.77 -27.09
C SER A 22 -49.53 -9.37 -27.32
N GLY A 23 -50.44 -8.41 -27.54
CA GLY A 23 -50.14 -6.98 -27.67
C GLY A 23 -49.69 -6.32 -26.36
N ARG A 24 -48.89 -7.01 -25.53
CA ARG A 24 -48.25 -6.41 -24.35
C ARG A 24 -46.90 -5.85 -24.76
N LYS A 25 -46.74 -4.53 -24.60
CA LYS A 25 -45.43 -3.88 -24.65
C LYS A 25 -44.47 -4.65 -23.72
N PRO A 26 -43.25 -4.98 -24.15
CA PRO A 26 -42.28 -5.63 -23.28
C PRO A 26 -42.09 -4.77 -22.03
N GLU A 27 -42.32 -5.36 -20.86
CA GLU A 27 -42.14 -4.67 -19.58
C GLU A 27 -40.67 -4.23 -19.47
N LYS A 28 -40.43 -2.97 -19.09
CA LYS A 28 -39.08 -2.37 -18.97
C LYS A 28 -38.10 -3.23 -18.17
N HIS A 29 -38.60 -4.06 -17.25
CA HIS A 29 -37.83 -5.03 -16.47
C HIS A 29 -37.18 -6.13 -17.34
N ALA A 30 -37.90 -6.67 -18.32
CA ALA A 30 -37.37 -7.70 -19.23
C ALA A 30 -36.26 -7.14 -20.14
N GLU A 31 -36.38 -5.88 -20.55
CA GLU A 31 -35.32 -5.20 -21.32
C GLU A 31 -34.07 -4.92 -20.47
N LEU A 32 -34.23 -4.60 -19.18
CA LEU A 32 -33.13 -4.42 -18.25
C LEU A 32 -32.37 -5.73 -18.02
N ILE A 33 -33.09 -6.84 -17.78
CA ILE A 33 -32.50 -8.16 -17.57
C ILE A 33 -31.69 -8.59 -18.80
N LYS A 34 -32.18 -8.37 -20.03
CA LYS A 34 -31.43 -8.66 -21.27
C LYS A 34 -30.09 -7.91 -21.37
N LYS A 35 -29.97 -6.75 -20.71
CA LYS A 35 -28.71 -5.99 -20.65
C LYS A 35 -27.73 -6.54 -19.61
N ILE A 36 -28.17 -7.35 -18.66
CA ILE A 36 -27.31 -8.03 -17.69
C ILE A 36 -26.80 -9.32 -18.33
N ASN A 37 -25.71 -9.19 -19.09
CA ASN A 37 -25.08 -10.34 -19.74
C ASN A 37 -23.54 -10.21 -19.70
N ALA A 38 -22.86 -11.33 -19.94
CA ALA A 38 -21.40 -11.39 -19.87
C ALA A 38 -20.69 -10.40 -20.82
N LYS A 39 -21.30 -10.06 -21.97
CA LYS A 39 -20.73 -9.11 -22.92
C LYS A 39 -20.72 -7.69 -22.34
N ASN A 40 -21.85 -7.25 -21.78
CA ASN A 40 -21.96 -5.95 -21.14
C ASN A 40 -21.12 -5.87 -19.85
N ALA A 41 -21.09 -6.95 -19.06
CA ALA A 41 -20.23 -7.04 -17.89
C ALA A 41 -18.74 -6.86 -18.25
N LYS A 42 -18.27 -7.45 -19.35
CA LYS A 42 -16.89 -7.24 -19.85
C LYS A 42 -16.61 -5.79 -20.24
N PHE A 43 -17.57 -5.10 -20.87
CA PHE A 43 -17.42 -3.68 -21.19
C PHE A 43 -17.38 -2.80 -19.94
N ILE A 44 -18.24 -3.07 -18.96
CA ILE A 44 -18.25 -2.37 -17.68
C ILE A 44 -16.91 -2.61 -16.96
N ALA A 45 -16.45 -3.86 -16.86
CA ALA A 45 -15.18 -4.21 -16.23
C ALA A 45 -13.99 -3.50 -16.92
N PHE A 46 -13.95 -3.47 -18.24
CA PHE A 46 -12.92 -2.73 -18.98
C PHE A 46 -12.98 -1.22 -18.70
N GLY A 47 -14.18 -0.63 -18.66
CA GLY A 47 -14.38 0.76 -18.28
C GLY A 47 -13.92 1.06 -16.85
N LEU A 48 -14.20 0.17 -15.89
CA LEU A 48 -13.74 0.28 -14.51
C LEU A 48 -12.22 0.23 -14.42
N ILE A 49 -11.56 -0.69 -15.13
CA ILE A 49 -10.09 -0.78 -15.17
C ILE A 49 -9.49 0.54 -15.68
N LEU A 50 -10.01 1.08 -16.79
CA LEU A 50 -9.56 2.37 -17.31
C LEU A 50 -9.82 3.52 -16.32
N GLY A 51 -10.97 3.52 -15.67
CA GLY A 51 -11.32 4.50 -14.63
C GLY A 51 -10.35 4.45 -13.45
N PHE A 52 -9.99 3.26 -12.96
CA PHE A 52 -9.00 3.09 -11.91
C PHE A 52 -7.60 3.52 -12.35
N ILE A 53 -7.19 3.18 -13.57
CA ILE A 53 -5.90 3.64 -14.12
C ILE A 53 -5.86 5.17 -14.16
N LEU A 54 -6.91 5.82 -14.67
CA LEU A 54 -6.98 7.28 -14.72
C LEU A 54 -6.96 7.89 -13.31
N TYR A 55 -7.75 7.35 -12.39
CA TYR A 55 -7.82 7.82 -11.01
C TYR A 55 -6.47 7.75 -10.29
N HIS A 56 -5.81 6.58 -10.34
CA HIS A 56 -4.48 6.41 -9.75
C HIS A 56 -3.42 7.26 -10.47
N GLY A 57 -3.52 7.40 -11.79
CA GLY A 57 -2.67 8.32 -12.56
C GLY A 57 -2.79 9.78 -12.08
N LEU A 58 -4.01 10.27 -11.85
CA LEU A 58 -4.25 11.62 -11.31
C LEU A 58 -3.70 11.79 -9.89
N ILE A 59 -3.85 10.77 -9.04
CA ILE A 59 -3.26 10.77 -7.69
C ILE A 59 -1.74 10.90 -7.77
N HIS A 60 -1.09 10.11 -8.62
CA HIS A 60 0.37 10.15 -8.78
C HIS A 60 0.86 11.48 -9.35
N LEU A 61 0.10 12.10 -10.26
CA LEU A 61 0.43 13.44 -10.77
C LEU A 61 0.32 14.52 -9.69
N ARG A 62 -0.63 14.42 -8.76
CA ARG A 62 -0.84 15.42 -7.71
C ARG A 62 0.06 15.21 -6.48
N TYR A 63 0.24 13.98 -6.03
CA TYR A 63 0.89 13.65 -4.75
C TYR A 63 2.25 12.94 -4.91
N GLY A 64 2.59 12.53 -6.13
CA GLY A 64 3.81 11.77 -6.43
C GLY A 64 3.65 10.26 -6.29
N ASN A 65 4.73 9.53 -6.59
CA ASN A 65 4.79 8.06 -6.54
C ASN A 65 5.80 7.54 -5.51
N ASN A 66 6.19 8.37 -4.53
CA ASN A 66 7.17 7.97 -3.53
C ASN A 66 6.48 7.24 -2.36
N SER A 67 6.61 5.91 -2.31
CA SER A 67 6.05 5.09 -1.22
C SER A 67 6.61 5.42 0.17
N CYS A 68 7.79 6.04 0.27
CA CYS A 68 8.30 6.59 1.53
C CYS A 68 7.51 7.77 2.04
N LYS A 69 7.16 8.70 1.14
CA LYS A 69 6.32 9.84 1.50
C LYS A 69 4.96 9.36 2.01
N TRP A 70 4.38 8.36 1.34
CA TRP A 70 3.12 7.75 1.77
C TRP A 70 3.24 7.11 3.17
N LEU A 71 4.28 6.31 3.41
CA LEU A 71 4.58 5.69 4.71
C LEU A 71 4.64 6.69 5.87
N LEU A 72 5.26 7.85 5.64
CA LEU A 72 5.47 8.89 6.66
C LEU A 72 4.28 9.85 6.82
N SER A 73 3.34 9.86 5.88
CA SER A 73 2.26 10.85 5.83
C SER A 73 0.99 10.44 6.58
N ASP A 74 0.34 9.35 6.14
CA ASP A 74 -1.02 9.04 6.54
C ASP A 74 -1.28 7.52 6.58
N GLY A 75 -2.30 7.11 7.33
CA GLY A 75 -2.68 5.72 7.51
C GLY A 75 -3.85 5.54 8.47
N ARG A 76 -4.16 4.29 8.76
CA ARG A 76 -5.22 3.93 9.71
C ARG A 76 -4.88 2.67 10.47
N TYR A 77 -5.53 2.52 11.62
CA TYR A 77 -5.60 1.24 12.30
C TYR A 77 -6.63 0.33 11.64
N LYS A 78 -6.26 -0.92 11.48
CA LYS A 78 -7.17 -2.00 11.10
C LYS A 78 -7.86 -2.60 12.32
N GLY A 79 -8.82 -3.50 12.10
CA GLY A 79 -9.60 -4.13 13.16
C GLY A 79 -8.78 -4.97 14.15
N ASP A 80 -7.57 -5.37 13.77
CA ASP A 80 -6.56 -6.07 14.59
C ASP A 80 -5.64 -5.11 15.35
N MET A 81 -5.90 -3.80 15.28
CA MET A 81 -5.07 -2.75 15.86
C MET A 81 -3.64 -2.68 15.31
N GLU A 82 -3.37 -3.26 14.13
CA GLU A 82 -2.13 -2.99 13.42
C GLU A 82 -2.22 -1.70 12.59
N TRP A 83 -1.16 -0.90 12.62
CA TRP A 83 -1.04 0.32 11.82
C TRP A 83 -0.82 -0.02 10.34
N GLN A 84 -1.61 0.59 9.46
CA GLN A 84 -1.50 0.45 8.01
C GLN A 84 -1.37 1.83 7.36
N PRO A 85 -0.21 2.16 6.77
CA PRO A 85 -0.06 3.32 5.91
C PRO A 85 -0.96 3.22 4.67
N TYR A 86 -1.41 4.36 4.16
CA TYR A 86 -2.07 4.36 2.86
C TYR A 86 -1.05 4.22 1.72
N GLY A 87 -1.44 3.53 0.65
CA GLY A 87 -0.63 3.47 -0.57
C GLY A 87 0.42 2.36 -0.64
N CYS A 88 0.90 1.84 0.49
CA CYS A 88 1.95 0.81 0.53
C CYS A 88 1.79 -0.19 1.68
N MET A 89 2.47 -1.33 1.57
CA MET A 89 2.47 -2.39 2.58
C MET A 89 3.74 -2.33 3.42
N MET A 90 3.62 -2.35 4.74
CA MET A 90 4.78 -2.47 5.62
C MET A 90 5.17 -3.94 5.80
N HIS A 91 6.47 -4.20 5.81
CA HIS A 91 7.05 -5.43 6.32
C HIS A 91 7.17 -5.34 7.85
N LYS A 92 6.87 -6.44 8.55
CA LYS A 92 7.01 -6.51 10.00
C LYS A 92 8.41 -6.97 10.35
N TYR A 93 9.28 -6.01 10.67
CA TYR A 93 10.67 -6.30 11.04
C TYR A 93 10.73 -7.03 12.37
N SER A 94 11.33 -8.22 12.38
CA SER A 94 11.82 -8.84 13.61
C SER A 94 13.16 -8.20 14.03
N GLN A 95 13.61 -8.54 15.25
CA GLN A 95 14.97 -8.19 15.68
C GLN A 95 16.02 -8.77 14.72
N THR A 96 15.83 -10.02 14.27
CA THR A 96 16.74 -10.69 13.34
C THR A 96 16.79 -9.97 12.00
N ASP A 97 15.65 -9.57 11.46
CA ASP A 97 15.54 -8.81 10.20
C ASP A 97 16.26 -7.47 10.30
N THR A 98 16.05 -6.76 11.41
CA THR A 98 16.67 -5.47 11.69
C THR A 98 18.19 -5.61 11.71
N ARG A 99 18.72 -6.56 12.50
CA ARG A 99 20.16 -6.83 12.58
C ARG A 99 20.74 -7.28 11.24
N ARG A 100 19.97 -8.06 10.46
CA ARG A 100 20.37 -8.50 9.11
C ARG A 100 20.48 -7.31 8.16
N CYS A 101 19.53 -6.38 8.17
CA CYS A 101 19.59 -5.13 7.40
C CYS A 101 20.85 -4.33 7.73
N MET A 102 21.10 -4.06 9.02
CA MET A 102 22.28 -3.28 9.43
C MET A 102 23.59 -3.95 9.00
N ARG A 103 23.70 -5.29 9.15
CA ARG A 103 24.87 -6.06 8.66
C ARG A 103 25.03 -5.98 7.15
N TYR A 104 23.94 -6.11 6.40
CA TYR A 104 23.97 -6.03 4.94
C TYR A 104 24.48 -4.67 4.48
N LEU A 105 23.96 -3.58 5.04
CA LEU A 105 24.42 -2.23 4.72
C LEU A 105 25.90 -2.00 5.13
N ALA A 106 26.29 -2.52 6.29
CA ALA A 106 27.66 -2.47 6.79
C ALA A 106 28.65 -3.23 5.90
N PHE A 107 28.22 -4.36 5.34
CA PHE A 107 28.99 -5.15 4.38
C PHE A 107 29.24 -4.37 3.08
N TRP A 108 28.24 -3.62 2.59
CA TRP A 108 28.37 -2.72 1.44
C TRP A 108 29.08 -1.38 1.75
N GLY A 109 29.74 -1.28 2.91
CA GLY A 109 30.57 -0.14 3.28
C GLY A 109 29.81 1.05 3.85
N ARG A 110 28.51 0.93 4.16
CA ARG A 110 27.78 1.98 4.88
C ARG A 110 28.08 1.90 6.37
N TYR A 111 28.08 3.05 7.02
CA TYR A 111 28.10 3.14 8.48
C TYR A 111 26.68 3.51 8.92
N ASN A 112 26.07 2.67 9.75
CA ASN A 112 24.69 2.89 10.18
C ASN A 112 24.71 3.86 11.36
N GLN A 113 24.37 5.13 11.13
CA GLN A 113 24.34 6.13 12.19
C GLN A 113 22.93 6.72 12.30
N PHE A 114 22.26 6.39 13.39
CA PHE A 114 20.94 6.90 13.76
C PHE A 114 21.10 7.97 14.83
N VAL A 115 20.43 9.09 14.65
CA VAL A 115 20.45 10.19 15.61
C VAL A 115 19.02 10.59 15.93
N PHE A 116 18.71 10.67 17.22
CA PHE A 116 17.45 11.12 17.75
C PHE A 116 17.70 12.42 18.52
N ILE A 117 17.12 13.54 18.09
CA ILE A 117 17.34 14.84 18.72
C ILE A 117 16.01 15.52 19.03
N GLY A 118 15.78 15.84 20.31
CA GLY A 118 14.50 16.40 20.70
C GLY A 118 14.18 16.35 22.19
N ASP A 119 12.89 16.43 22.47
CA ASP A 119 12.32 16.35 23.81
C ASP A 119 12.14 14.89 24.29
N SER A 120 11.33 14.70 25.34
CA SER A 120 11.07 13.39 25.93
C SER A 120 10.33 12.44 25.00
N ARG A 121 9.57 12.92 24.00
CA ARG A 121 8.83 12.05 23.05
C ARG A 121 9.78 11.41 22.05
N VAL A 122 10.71 12.20 21.51
CA VAL A 122 11.80 11.68 20.66
C VAL A 122 12.70 10.71 21.44
N TYR A 123 12.89 10.94 22.75
CA TYR A 123 13.58 9.98 23.60
C TYR A 123 12.84 8.63 23.72
N GLN A 124 11.50 8.62 23.76
CA GLN A 124 10.75 7.37 23.76
C GLN A 124 10.89 6.61 22.43
N MET A 125 10.89 7.31 21.29
CA MET A 125 11.19 6.69 19.99
C MET A 125 12.59 6.05 19.98
N TYR A 126 13.59 6.75 20.52
CA TYR A 126 14.95 6.25 20.67
C TYR A 126 15.01 4.97 21.53
N LEU A 127 14.34 4.97 22.69
CA LEU A 127 14.27 3.80 23.56
C LEU A 127 13.58 2.62 22.88
N ALA A 128 12.44 2.83 22.23
CA ALA A 128 11.73 1.77 21.53
C ALA A 128 12.56 1.16 20.39
N PHE A 129 13.31 1.99 19.66
CA PHE A 129 14.23 1.52 18.62
C PHE A 129 15.36 0.65 19.21
N LEU A 130 15.95 1.06 20.33
CA LEU A 130 16.97 0.28 21.02
C LEU A 130 16.42 -1.02 21.61
N ASP A 131 15.24 -0.98 22.21
CA ASP A 131 14.60 -2.15 22.79
C ASP A 131 14.31 -3.20 21.70
N HIS A 132 13.82 -2.75 20.54
CA HIS A 132 13.60 -3.60 19.37
C HIS A 132 14.92 -4.20 18.83
N LEU A 133 15.98 -3.40 18.78
CA LEU A 133 17.29 -3.82 18.27
C LEU A 133 17.99 -4.82 19.20
N THR A 134 17.93 -4.58 20.51
CA THR A 134 18.66 -5.37 21.54
C THR A 134 17.84 -6.52 22.09
N GLY A 135 16.50 -6.47 21.97
CA GLY A 135 15.59 -7.46 22.55
C GLY A 135 15.45 -7.31 24.06
N HIS A 136 16.00 -6.23 24.64
CA HIS A 136 15.87 -5.89 26.05
C HIS A 136 14.83 -4.80 26.21
N THR A 137 13.93 -4.95 27.18
CA THR A 137 13.01 -3.87 27.54
C THR A 137 13.71 -2.92 28.51
N SER A 138 13.97 -1.71 28.06
CA SER A 138 14.55 -0.67 28.90
C SER A 138 13.57 -0.27 30.00
N ARG A 139 14.06 -0.16 31.24
CA ARG A 139 13.27 0.43 32.32
C ARG A 139 13.10 1.93 32.08
N PRO A 140 11.97 2.54 32.48
CA PRO A 140 11.82 3.99 32.42
C PRO A 140 12.97 4.66 33.18
N GLN A 141 13.85 5.36 32.47
CA GLN A 141 14.93 6.14 33.05
C GLN A 141 14.66 7.63 32.83
N PRO A 142 15.15 8.50 33.72
CA PRO A 142 15.17 9.94 33.48
C PRO A 142 15.83 10.23 32.13
N VAL A 143 15.34 11.25 31.42
CA VAL A 143 15.91 11.65 30.13
C VAL A 143 17.36 12.08 30.34
N PRO A 144 18.35 11.38 29.78
CA PRO A 144 19.76 11.75 29.92
C PRO A 144 20.06 12.98 29.05
N SER A 145 21.14 13.71 29.37
CA SER A 145 21.58 14.84 28.56
C SER A 145 21.99 14.41 27.14
N ASN A 146 22.78 13.34 27.04
CA ASN A 146 23.10 12.65 25.79
C ASN A 146 23.29 11.16 26.08
N HIS A 147 22.96 10.29 25.14
CA HIS A 147 23.24 8.86 25.24
C HIS A 147 23.70 8.30 23.89
N ASN A 148 24.74 7.46 23.91
CA ASN A 148 25.28 6.81 22.72
C ASN A 148 25.27 5.29 22.92
N PHE A 149 24.65 4.57 21.98
CA PHE A 149 24.72 3.13 21.87
C PHE A 149 25.54 2.75 20.64
N ASN A 150 26.53 1.88 20.80
CA ASN A 150 27.41 1.43 19.72
C ASN A 150 27.41 -0.10 19.63
N ASP A 151 27.18 -0.64 18.43
CA ASP A 151 27.36 -2.06 18.10
C ASP A 151 28.40 -2.18 16.98
N THR A 152 29.59 -2.66 17.35
CA THR A 152 30.73 -2.79 16.43
C THR A 152 30.51 -3.87 15.38
N GLN A 153 29.74 -4.91 15.69
CA GLN A 153 29.43 -5.99 14.73
C GLN A 153 28.49 -5.51 13.63
N LEU A 154 27.57 -4.60 13.97
CA LEU A 154 26.63 -4.01 13.04
C LEU A 154 27.15 -2.73 12.36
N LYS A 155 28.36 -2.26 12.74
CA LYS A 155 28.84 -0.91 12.42
C LYS A 155 27.74 0.14 12.63
N LEU A 156 27.10 0.05 13.80
CA LEU A 156 25.91 0.81 14.14
C LEU A 156 26.19 1.72 15.34
N THR A 157 25.82 2.99 15.20
CA THR A 157 25.77 3.95 16.29
C THR A 157 24.38 4.55 16.35
N VAL A 158 23.78 4.56 17.53
CA VAL A 158 22.49 5.19 17.81
C VAL A 158 22.72 6.22 18.90
N THR A 159 22.46 7.48 18.59
CA THR A 159 22.73 8.62 19.47
C THR A 159 21.44 9.34 19.82
N TYR A 160 21.23 9.63 21.10
CA TYR A 160 20.22 10.57 21.58
C TYR A 160 20.87 11.88 22.01
N VAL A 161 20.32 12.99 21.54
CA VAL A 161 20.70 14.36 21.93
C VAL A 161 19.50 15.07 22.54
N HIS A 162 19.59 15.45 23.82
CA HIS A 162 18.52 16.17 24.46
C HIS A 162 18.47 17.63 24.00
N SER A 163 17.39 18.01 23.31
CA SER A 163 17.11 19.39 22.95
C SER A 163 15.59 19.63 22.99
N PRO A 164 15.06 20.03 24.16
CA PRO A 164 13.62 20.15 24.37
C PRO A 164 12.96 21.28 23.57
N PHE A 165 13.76 22.26 23.14
CA PHE A 165 13.37 23.35 22.25
C PHE A 165 14.14 23.24 20.93
N VAL A 166 13.69 23.98 19.92
CA VAL A 166 14.51 24.31 18.74
C VAL A 166 15.55 25.35 19.17
N SER A 167 16.58 24.86 19.86
CA SER A 167 17.58 25.68 20.56
C SER A 167 18.84 25.88 19.73
N ASP A 168 19.72 26.77 20.18
CA ASP A 168 21.06 26.92 19.58
C ASP A 168 21.88 25.63 19.64
N THR A 169 21.65 24.76 20.64
CA THR A 169 22.23 23.42 20.70
C THR A 169 21.80 22.58 19.50
N MET A 170 20.51 22.56 19.17
CA MET A 170 20.00 21.84 18.00
C MET A 170 20.61 22.40 16.71
N VAL A 171 20.64 23.73 16.57
CA VAL A 171 21.26 24.42 15.42
C VAL A 171 22.73 24.04 15.26
N GLN A 172 23.49 24.06 16.35
CA GLN A 172 24.92 23.70 16.34
C GLN A 172 25.11 22.23 15.93
N MET A 173 24.28 21.31 16.41
CA MET A 173 24.39 19.90 16.05
C MET A 173 24.10 19.66 14.56
N PHE A 174 23.07 20.28 14.00
CA PHE A 174 22.82 20.23 12.55
C PHE A 174 23.97 20.86 11.75
N HIS A 175 24.59 21.94 12.25
CA HIS A 175 25.78 22.52 11.64
C HIS A 175 27.02 21.61 11.67
N VAL A 176 27.15 20.75 12.68
CA VAL A 176 28.20 19.72 12.74
C VAL A 176 27.89 18.61 11.75
N TRP A 177 26.67 18.10 11.73
CA TRP A 177 26.28 16.98 10.86
C TRP A 177 26.29 17.32 9.38
N GLN A 178 25.94 18.55 8.98
CA GLN A 178 26.06 18.97 7.57
C GLN A 178 27.51 18.97 7.06
N LYS A 179 28.51 19.08 7.96
CA LYS A 179 29.93 19.08 7.61
C LYS A 179 30.55 17.68 7.68
N ALA A 180 29.88 16.72 8.31
CA ALA A 180 30.36 15.37 8.46
C ALA A 180 30.37 14.62 7.12
N LYS A 181 31.36 13.75 6.91
CA LYS A 181 31.52 12.95 5.69
C LYS A 181 31.80 11.48 6.06
N PRO A 182 30.83 10.57 5.89
CA PRO A 182 29.42 10.82 5.55
C PRO A 182 28.66 11.52 6.71
N PRO A 183 27.52 12.18 6.44
CA PRO A 183 26.61 12.62 7.49
C PRO A 183 25.94 11.41 8.18
N PRO A 184 25.24 11.61 9.31
CA PRO A 184 24.42 10.56 9.91
C PRO A 184 23.43 9.99 8.89
N SER A 185 23.22 8.66 8.93
CA SER A 185 22.35 7.96 7.99
C SER A 185 20.90 8.42 8.13
N VAL A 186 20.42 8.53 9.37
CA VAL A 186 19.07 8.99 9.69
C VAL A 186 19.10 9.89 10.92
N ILE A 187 18.45 11.05 10.82
CA ILE A 187 18.22 11.98 11.92
C ILE A 187 16.72 12.09 12.15
N VAL A 188 16.24 11.59 13.28
CA VAL A 188 14.87 11.80 13.77
C VAL A 188 14.89 13.00 14.70
N ALA A 189 14.28 14.10 14.27
CA ALA A 189 14.24 15.35 15.00
C ALA A 189 12.80 15.71 15.38
N GLY A 190 12.60 16.25 16.57
CA GLY A 190 11.29 16.72 17.00
C GLY A 190 11.38 17.50 18.30
N ALA A 191 10.89 18.74 18.28
CA ALA A 191 10.81 19.57 19.47
C ALA A 191 9.64 20.53 19.32
N ALA A 192 8.76 20.57 20.33
CA ALA A 192 7.75 21.61 20.49
C ALA A 192 7.00 21.48 21.83
N ALA A 193 7.01 20.32 22.49
CA ALA A 193 6.27 20.13 23.75
C ALA A 193 6.64 21.17 24.82
N TRP A 194 7.92 21.50 24.93
CA TRP A 194 8.38 22.54 25.85
C TRP A 194 8.02 23.95 25.36
N SER A 195 8.13 24.26 24.07
CA SER A 195 7.66 25.54 23.52
C SER A 195 6.17 25.77 23.79
N ILE A 196 5.36 24.72 23.69
CA ILE A 196 3.93 24.76 24.02
C ILE A 196 3.69 25.05 25.51
N ARG A 197 4.41 24.34 26.39
CA ARG A 197 4.31 24.52 27.86
C ARG A 197 4.62 25.94 28.32
N TYR A 198 5.69 26.52 27.79
CA TYR A 198 6.18 27.83 28.21
C TYR A 198 5.57 28.99 27.42
N GLY A 199 5.04 28.72 26.23
CA GLY A 199 4.47 29.74 25.35
C GLY A 199 3.11 30.30 25.80
N ASN A 200 2.37 29.58 26.64
CA ASN A 200 1.10 30.01 27.25
C ASN A 200 0.11 30.70 26.27
N ASP A 201 -0.13 30.09 25.10
CA ASP A 201 -0.98 30.61 24.01
C ASP A 201 -0.53 31.94 23.36
N SER A 202 0.70 32.37 23.59
CA SER A 202 1.26 33.54 22.93
C SER A 202 1.54 33.27 21.45
N THR A 203 0.99 34.11 20.56
CA THR A 203 1.34 34.09 19.13
C THR A 203 2.83 34.30 18.91
N LYS A 204 3.48 35.11 19.76
CA LYS A 204 4.92 35.35 19.71
C LYS A 204 5.74 34.08 19.94
N ALA A 205 5.26 33.15 20.78
CA ALA A 205 5.97 31.90 21.03
C ALA A 205 5.95 30.99 19.79
N VAL A 206 4.86 31.01 19.01
CA VAL A 206 4.76 30.28 17.74
C VAL A 206 5.65 30.94 16.68
N GLU A 207 5.69 32.27 16.62
CA GLU A 207 6.59 33.02 15.72
C GLU A 207 8.06 32.72 16.04
N GLU A 208 8.45 32.72 17.32
CA GLU A 208 9.80 32.38 17.77
C GLU A 208 10.16 30.93 17.43
N TYR A 209 9.23 29.99 17.64
CA TYR A 209 9.40 28.61 17.23
C TYR A 209 9.62 28.48 15.71
N THR A 210 8.80 29.16 14.92
CA THR A 210 8.85 29.17 13.45
C THR A 210 10.19 29.74 12.97
N TYR A 211 10.63 30.86 13.54
CA TYR A 211 11.92 31.47 13.23
C TYR A 211 13.08 30.53 13.57
N ASN A 212 13.07 29.93 14.75
CA ASN A 212 14.13 29.01 15.17
C ASN A 212 14.18 27.74 14.30
N LEU A 213 13.03 27.21 13.89
CA LEU A 213 12.97 26.07 12.97
C LEU A 213 13.50 26.43 11.58
N THR A 214 13.20 27.63 11.09
CA THR A 214 13.68 28.11 9.79
C THR A 214 15.22 28.14 9.74
N ARG A 215 15.89 28.42 10.86
CA ARG A 215 17.37 28.41 10.96
C ARG A 215 17.98 27.03 10.69
N LEU A 216 17.22 25.95 10.83
CA LEU A 216 17.70 24.58 10.63
C LEU A 216 17.62 24.13 9.16
N VAL A 217 16.70 24.70 8.38
CA VAL A 217 16.31 24.21 7.04
C VAL A 217 17.52 24.04 6.12
N ASP A 218 18.38 25.06 5.99
CA ASP A 218 19.57 24.99 5.12
C ASP A 218 20.54 23.87 5.53
N SER A 219 20.74 23.66 6.84
CA SER A 219 21.62 22.59 7.32
C SER A 219 21.00 21.21 7.12
N MET A 220 19.69 21.08 7.31
CA MET A 220 18.97 19.84 7.05
C MET A 220 18.99 19.48 5.56
N ASP A 221 18.72 20.42 4.67
CA ASP A 221 18.75 20.21 3.22
C ASP A 221 20.14 19.76 2.73
N LYS A 222 21.21 20.37 3.27
CA LYS A 222 22.59 19.96 2.97
C LYS A 222 22.92 18.54 3.46
N ILE A 223 22.33 18.09 4.57
CA ILE A 223 22.49 16.70 5.02
C ILE A 223 21.80 15.76 4.04
N VAL A 224 20.59 16.10 3.59
CA VAL A 224 19.83 15.31 2.60
C VAL A 224 20.57 15.24 1.26
N ASP A 225 21.13 16.35 0.79
CA ASP A 225 21.95 16.39 -0.43
C ASP A 225 23.19 15.50 -0.36
N ASN A 226 23.74 15.32 0.85
CA ASN A 226 24.86 14.43 1.12
C ASN A 226 24.43 12.99 1.48
N LYS A 227 23.23 12.58 1.06
CA LYS A 227 22.65 11.23 1.25
C LYS A 227 22.33 10.84 2.69
N GLY A 228 22.23 11.81 3.61
CA GLY A 228 21.58 11.59 4.90
C GLY A 228 20.05 11.67 4.77
N GLN A 229 19.33 11.19 5.77
CA GLN A 229 17.88 11.35 5.87
C GLN A 229 17.56 12.19 7.10
N VAL A 230 16.68 13.18 6.97
CA VAL A 230 16.17 13.98 8.09
C VAL A 230 14.66 13.81 8.16
N LEU A 231 14.18 13.27 9.28
CA LEU A 231 12.78 13.06 9.60
C LEU A 231 12.37 14.04 10.69
N TRP A 232 11.40 14.91 10.42
CA TRP A 232 10.82 15.79 11.43
C TRP A 232 9.54 15.18 12.00
N ALA A 233 9.61 14.63 13.21
CA ALA A 233 8.50 14.00 13.90
C ALA A 233 7.52 15.05 14.44
N LEU A 234 6.26 14.96 13.98
CA LEU A 234 5.19 15.82 14.51
C LEU A 234 4.84 15.44 15.94
N GLN A 235 4.38 16.45 16.69
CA GLN A 235 3.95 16.29 18.07
C GLN A 235 2.69 15.43 18.15
N GLU A 236 2.77 14.38 18.95
CA GLU A 236 1.67 13.46 19.26
C GLU A 236 0.55 14.15 20.06
N PRO A 237 -0.72 13.77 19.86
CA PRO A 237 -1.82 14.25 20.67
C PRO A 237 -1.71 13.76 22.13
N VAL A 238 -2.29 14.52 23.05
CA VAL A 238 -2.47 14.12 24.45
C VAL A 238 -3.87 13.56 24.67
N SER A 239 -3.98 12.54 25.52
CA SER A 239 -5.25 11.93 25.90
C SER A 239 -5.96 12.65 27.04
N ASP A 240 -5.20 13.32 27.92
CA ASP A 240 -5.74 14.09 29.04
C ASP A 240 -6.14 15.49 28.56
N GLU A 241 -7.45 15.77 28.60
CA GLU A 241 -8.00 17.09 28.27
C GLU A 241 -7.52 18.20 29.22
N LYS A 242 -6.99 17.83 30.40
CA LYS A 242 -6.41 18.77 31.38
C LYS A 242 -4.90 18.94 31.22
N ALA A 243 -4.27 18.28 30.25
CA ALA A 243 -2.86 18.47 29.97
C ALA A 243 -2.58 19.93 29.57
N VAL A 244 -1.43 20.45 30.00
CA VAL A 244 -0.95 21.79 29.64
C VAL A 244 -0.75 21.92 28.12
N GLU A 245 -0.36 20.83 27.46
CA GLU A 245 -0.25 20.72 26.01
C GLU A 245 -1.58 20.31 25.37
N THR A 246 -2.58 21.18 25.35
CA THR A 246 -3.85 20.84 24.69
C THR A 246 -3.67 20.47 23.21
N ASN A 247 -4.51 19.59 22.67
CA ASN A 247 -4.41 19.14 21.27
C ASN A 247 -4.50 20.30 20.26
N THR A 248 -5.26 21.35 20.57
CA THR A 248 -5.32 22.57 19.75
C THR A 248 -3.96 23.28 19.67
N ARG A 249 -3.23 23.37 20.79
CA ARG A 249 -1.88 23.96 20.83
C ARG A 249 -0.90 23.10 20.05
N ILE A 250 -0.97 21.78 20.23
CA ILE A 250 -0.14 20.82 19.50
C ILE A 250 -0.33 20.97 17.99
N ASP A 251 -1.56 21.07 17.52
CA ASP A 251 -1.87 21.22 16.10
C ASP A 251 -1.41 22.55 15.52
N LEU A 252 -1.41 23.64 16.32
CA LEU A 252 -0.86 24.93 15.92
C LEU A 252 0.65 24.86 15.64
N TYR A 253 1.42 24.24 16.55
CA TYR A 253 2.87 24.08 16.37
C TYR A 253 3.22 23.09 15.27
N ASN A 254 2.46 22.00 15.14
CA ASN A 254 2.62 21.06 14.03
C ASN A 254 2.37 21.74 12.68
N ARG A 255 1.35 22.60 12.59
CA ARG A 255 1.09 23.39 11.38
C ARG A 255 2.25 24.32 11.05
N ALA A 256 2.74 25.07 12.03
CA ALA A 256 3.91 25.94 11.85
C ALA A 256 5.14 25.15 11.36
N ALA A 257 5.38 23.95 11.92
CA ALA A 257 6.47 23.10 11.46
C ALA A 257 6.28 22.58 10.02
N MET A 258 5.06 22.17 9.67
CA MET A 258 4.74 21.73 8.31
C MET A 258 4.91 22.86 7.30
N GLU A 259 4.48 24.08 7.61
CA GLU A 259 4.61 25.25 6.74
C GLU A 259 6.08 25.64 6.50
N VAL A 260 6.91 25.62 7.55
CA VAL A 260 8.36 25.89 7.41
C VAL A 260 9.06 24.84 6.56
N LEU A 261 8.65 23.57 6.69
CA LEU A 261 9.31 22.44 6.03
C LEU A 261 8.72 22.08 4.67
N GLU A 262 7.59 22.68 4.26
CA GLU A 262 6.84 22.31 3.04
C GLU A 262 7.69 22.31 1.77
N HIS A 263 8.62 23.26 1.65
CA HIS A 263 9.51 23.43 0.51
C HIS A 263 10.95 22.96 0.77
N SER A 264 11.21 22.39 1.95
CA SER A 264 12.50 21.79 2.27
C SER A 264 12.62 20.37 1.70
N LYS A 265 13.82 19.80 1.78
CA LYS A 265 14.07 18.38 1.45
C LYS A 265 13.83 17.45 2.63
N VAL A 266 13.41 18.00 3.77
CA VAL A 266 13.12 17.25 5.00
C VAL A 266 11.81 16.51 4.86
N GLU A 267 11.78 15.25 5.31
CA GLU A 267 10.55 14.48 5.34
C GLU A 267 9.83 14.73 6.67
N VAL A 268 8.67 15.37 6.62
CA VAL A 268 7.81 15.48 7.80
C VAL A 268 7.17 14.13 8.09
N TRP A 269 7.42 13.60 9.28
CA TRP A 269 6.83 12.36 9.75
C TRP A 269 5.52 12.66 10.47
N SER A 270 4.44 12.68 9.70
CA SER A 270 3.07 12.95 10.18
C SER A 270 2.36 11.70 10.70
N SER A 271 2.73 10.51 10.20
CA SER A 271 2.08 9.25 10.60
C SER A 271 2.29 8.90 12.07
N CYS A 272 3.41 9.29 12.70
CA CYS A 272 3.62 9.06 14.14
C CYS A 272 2.55 9.76 15.00
N ARG A 273 2.09 10.95 14.60
CA ARG A 273 0.97 11.65 15.27
C ARG A 273 -0.33 10.84 15.18
N LEU A 274 -0.59 10.19 14.04
CA LEU A 274 -1.82 9.41 13.82
C LEU A 274 -1.77 8.06 14.54
N VAL A 275 -0.60 7.42 14.59
CA VAL A 275 -0.35 6.21 15.40
C VAL A 275 -0.73 6.49 16.86
N ALA A 276 -0.30 7.65 17.38
CA ALA A 276 -0.57 8.07 18.75
C ALA A 276 -2.02 8.49 19.06
N GLN A 277 -2.92 8.56 18.07
CA GLN A 277 -4.35 8.87 18.31
C GLN A 277 -5.13 7.69 18.92
N THR A 278 -4.52 6.50 19.04
CA THR A 278 -5.20 5.34 19.59
C THR A 278 -5.21 5.30 21.11
N LYS A 279 -6.11 4.46 21.66
CA LYS A 279 -6.14 4.14 23.10
C LYS A 279 -5.09 3.09 23.50
N GLN A 280 -4.10 2.82 22.66
CA GLN A 280 -3.06 1.83 22.96
C GLN A 280 -2.11 2.36 24.04
N PRO A 281 -1.47 1.47 24.82
CA PRO A 281 -0.45 1.88 25.77
C PRO A 281 0.72 2.58 25.05
N GLY A 282 1.29 3.60 25.69
CA GLY A 282 2.34 4.45 25.10
C GLY A 282 3.51 3.67 24.49
N GLN A 283 3.93 2.56 25.11
CA GLN A 283 5.04 1.75 24.61
C GLN A 283 4.73 1.04 23.28
N ALA A 284 3.47 0.71 23.00
CA ALA A 284 3.07 0.09 21.73
C ALA A 284 3.09 1.11 20.57
N ILE A 285 2.82 2.39 20.85
CA ILE A 285 2.89 3.48 19.87
C ILE A 285 4.31 3.60 19.32
N TYR A 286 5.32 3.70 20.21
CA TYR A 286 6.72 3.85 19.78
C TYR A 286 7.30 2.60 19.11
N LEU A 287 6.70 1.42 19.35
CA LEU A 287 7.02 0.21 18.58
C LEU A 287 6.55 0.32 17.13
N HIS A 288 5.35 0.88 16.88
CA HIS A 288 4.89 1.16 15.52
C HIS A 288 5.79 2.21 14.83
N ASP A 289 6.22 3.24 15.55
CA ASP A 289 7.17 4.22 15.01
C ASP A 289 8.49 3.57 14.62
N THR A 290 8.99 2.66 15.45
CA THR A 290 10.19 1.85 15.14
C THR A 290 9.98 1.03 13.86
N GLN A 291 8.82 0.41 13.67
CA GLN A 291 8.50 -0.33 12.45
C GLN A 291 8.46 0.58 11.22
N ILE A 292 7.85 1.77 11.33
CA ILE A 292 7.83 2.76 10.25
C ILE A 292 9.25 3.20 9.90
N LEU A 293 10.07 3.53 10.89
CA LEU A 293 11.46 3.93 10.70
C LEU A 293 12.28 2.84 10.00
N LEU A 294 12.14 1.58 10.43
CA LEU A 294 12.83 0.44 9.83
C LEU A 294 12.37 0.18 8.40
N ASN A 295 11.07 0.27 8.12
CA ASN A 295 10.55 0.19 6.76
C ASN A 295 11.13 1.31 5.88
N SER A 296 11.29 2.52 6.44
CA SER A 296 11.86 3.64 5.69
C SER A 296 13.33 3.46 5.31
N TYR A 297 14.12 2.86 6.19
CA TYR A 297 15.56 2.75 6.01
C TYR A 297 15.99 1.43 5.31
N CYS A 298 15.33 0.32 5.63
CA CYS A 298 15.79 -1.02 5.26
C CYS A 298 15.10 -1.61 4.01
N ASN A 299 13.85 -1.25 3.71
CA ASN A 299 13.05 -2.01 2.72
C ASN A 299 13.68 -2.06 1.33
N ASP A 300 14.23 -0.94 0.85
CA ASP A 300 14.88 -0.84 -0.46
C ASP A 300 16.06 -1.82 -0.63
N HIS A 301 16.63 -2.30 0.47
CA HIS A 301 17.83 -3.15 0.48
C HIS A 301 17.55 -4.62 0.78
N MET A 302 16.38 -4.93 1.33
CA MET A 302 16.09 -6.26 1.88
C MET A 302 15.21 -7.14 0.97
N ASN A 303 14.62 -6.55 -0.08
CA ASN A 303 13.79 -7.22 -1.09
C ASN A 303 12.76 -8.21 -0.50
N TYR A 304 12.03 -7.75 0.51
CA TYR A 304 10.95 -8.52 1.12
C TYR A 304 9.71 -8.53 0.21
N ASN A 305 9.07 -9.68 0.08
CA ASN A 305 7.89 -9.85 -0.81
C ASN A 305 6.58 -9.33 -0.18
N ASP A 306 6.57 -9.12 1.14
CA ASP A 306 5.43 -8.68 1.93
C ASP A 306 5.47 -7.18 2.28
N GLY A 307 6.53 -6.46 1.88
CA GLY A 307 6.69 -5.02 2.09
C GLY A 307 6.89 -4.26 0.78
N THR A 308 6.13 -3.18 0.58
CA THR A 308 6.24 -2.30 -0.61
C THR A 308 6.44 -0.83 -0.26
N CYS A 309 6.32 -0.45 1.01
CA CYS A 309 6.70 0.88 1.48
C CYS A 309 8.21 1.07 1.35
N CYS A 310 8.69 2.23 0.89
CA CYS A 310 10.12 2.53 0.74
C CYS A 310 10.93 1.46 0.01
N SER A 311 10.34 0.84 -1.00
CA SER A 311 10.99 -0.15 -1.83
C SER A 311 10.89 0.29 -3.28
N SER A 312 12.04 0.48 -3.92
CA SER A 312 12.12 0.78 -5.35
C SER A 312 11.59 -0.40 -6.15
N ALA A 313 10.88 -0.10 -7.23
CA ALA A 313 10.43 -1.14 -8.15
C ALA A 313 11.66 -1.89 -8.69
N GLU A 314 11.57 -3.23 -8.72
CA GLU A 314 12.66 -4.05 -9.24
C GLU A 314 13.01 -3.64 -10.68
N PRO A 315 14.30 -3.52 -11.01
CA PRO A 315 14.72 -3.13 -12.35
C PRO A 315 14.24 -4.15 -13.39
N TYR A 316 13.98 -3.66 -14.61
CA TYR A 316 13.56 -4.52 -15.70
C TYR A 316 14.73 -5.37 -16.20
N THR A 317 14.44 -6.61 -16.58
CA THR A 317 15.44 -7.50 -17.19
C THR A 317 15.43 -7.34 -18.71
N SER A 318 16.56 -7.64 -19.37
CA SER A 318 16.64 -7.61 -20.84
C SER A 318 15.58 -8.50 -21.50
N LEU A 319 15.27 -9.65 -20.88
CA LEU A 319 14.23 -10.57 -21.35
C LEU A 319 12.84 -9.93 -21.28
N GLN A 320 12.52 -9.20 -20.20
CA GLN A 320 11.26 -8.48 -20.07
C GLN A 320 11.15 -7.42 -21.18
N VAL A 321 12.20 -6.63 -21.41
CA VAL A 321 12.21 -5.59 -22.45
C VAL A 321 11.94 -6.19 -23.84
N VAL A 322 12.66 -7.26 -24.20
CA VAL A 322 12.46 -7.95 -25.49
C VAL A 322 11.05 -8.51 -25.60
N THR A 323 10.56 -9.18 -24.56
CA THR A 323 9.21 -9.80 -24.56
C THR A 323 8.12 -8.75 -24.72
N PHE A 324 8.16 -7.66 -23.95
CA PHE A 324 7.18 -6.56 -24.05
C PHE A 324 7.28 -5.83 -25.39
N SER A 325 8.48 -5.70 -25.98
CA SER A 325 8.64 -5.12 -27.31
C SER A 325 7.95 -5.96 -28.39
N VAL A 326 8.13 -7.28 -28.36
CA VAL A 326 7.46 -8.20 -29.30
C VAL A 326 5.93 -8.13 -29.13
N LEU A 327 5.45 -8.19 -27.88
CA LEU A 327 4.01 -8.10 -27.59
C LEU A 327 3.43 -6.74 -28.02
N ALA A 328 4.18 -5.65 -27.88
CA ALA A 328 3.76 -4.33 -28.35
C ALA A 328 3.64 -4.27 -29.88
N VAL A 329 4.59 -4.85 -30.62
CA VAL A 329 4.49 -4.95 -32.09
C VAL A 329 3.26 -5.77 -32.49
N CYS A 330 3.04 -6.93 -31.87
CA CYS A 330 1.85 -7.74 -32.10
C CYS A 330 0.55 -6.97 -31.79
N PHE A 331 0.55 -6.15 -30.74
CA PHE A 331 -0.58 -5.30 -30.39
C PHE A 331 -0.88 -4.27 -31.48
N ILE A 332 0.13 -3.53 -31.95
CA ILE A 332 -0.03 -2.53 -33.02
C ILE A 332 -0.52 -3.18 -34.32
N LEU A 333 0.08 -4.31 -34.73
CA LEU A 333 -0.33 -5.07 -35.91
C LEU A 333 -1.77 -5.60 -35.77
N GLY A 334 -2.12 -6.14 -34.60
CA GLY A 334 -3.46 -6.62 -34.30
C GLY A 334 -4.52 -5.51 -34.40
N CYS A 335 -4.23 -4.33 -33.84
CA CYS A 335 -5.07 -3.15 -33.97
C CYS A 335 -5.21 -2.71 -35.44
N GLY A 336 -4.10 -2.62 -36.18
CA GLY A 336 -4.12 -2.25 -37.60
C GLY A 336 -4.97 -3.20 -38.45
N MET A 337 -4.81 -4.50 -38.25
CA MET A 337 -5.62 -5.51 -38.95
C MET A 337 -7.10 -5.45 -38.56
N ALA A 338 -7.42 -5.23 -37.28
CA ALA A 338 -8.81 -5.08 -36.83
C ALA A 338 -9.48 -3.84 -37.43
N VAL A 339 -8.76 -2.71 -37.51
CA VAL A 339 -9.23 -1.48 -38.16
C VAL A 339 -9.44 -1.70 -39.65
N LYS A 340 -8.45 -2.27 -40.36
CA LYS A 340 -8.55 -2.57 -41.80
C LYS A 340 -9.75 -3.46 -42.09
N ARG A 341 -9.94 -4.54 -41.32
CA ARG A 341 -11.06 -5.47 -41.48
C ARG A 341 -12.42 -4.79 -41.24
N LYS A 342 -12.49 -3.86 -40.28
CA LYS A 342 -13.69 -3.05 -40.04
C LYS A 342 -13.98 -2.08 -41.19
N LEU A 343 -12.95 -1.40 -41.72
CA LEU A 343 -13.08 -0.46 -42.83
C LEU A 343 -13.47 -1.14 -44.14
N GLN A 344 -12.94 -2.35 -44.39
CA GLN A 344 -13.23 -3.12 -45.59
C GLN A 344 -14.56 -3.91 -45.54
N GLY A 345 -15.32 -3.81 -44.44
CA GLY A 345 -16.59 -4.52 -44.31
C GLY A 345 -16.49 -6.04 -44.17
N LEU A 346 -15.28 -6.61 -44.08
CA LEU A 346 -14.97 -8.06 -44.03
C LEU A 346 -15.31 -8.69 -42.67
N ARG A 347 -16.34 -8.21 -41.97
CA ARG A 347 -16.79 -8.76 -40.68
C ARG A 347 -17.44 -10.14 -40.83
N ALA A 348 -18.07 -10.40 -41.98
CA ALA A 348 -18.78 -11.64 -42.27
C ALA A 348 -17.84 -12.76 -42.77
N ASP A 349 -16.69 -12.41 -43.35
CA ASP A 349 -15.73 -13.42 -43.82
C ASP A 349 -15.11 -14.18 -42.66
N PRO A 350 -14.64 -15.43 -42.84
CA PRO A 350 -13.86 -16.10 -41.81
C PRO A 350 -12.52 -15.39 -41.57
N PRO A 351 -12.04 -15.28 -40.32
CA PRO A 351 -10.73 -14.70 -40.04
C PRO A 351 -9.62 -15.64 -40.50
N THR A 352 -8.64 -15.12 -41.23
CA THR A 352 -7.41 -15.87 -41.59
C THR A 352 -6.64 -16.28 -40.33
N ALA A 353 -5.92 -17.40 -40.37
CA ALA A 353 -5.10 -17.88 -39.24
C ALA A 353 -4.13 -16.80 -38.70
N GLY A 354 -3.49 -16.02 -39.58
CA GLY A 354 -2.61 -14.91 -39.18
C GLY A 354 -3.32 -13.80 -38.39
N TYR A 355 -4.57 -13.49 -38.74
CA TYR A 355 -5.41 -12.55 -37.98
C TYR A 355 -5.72 -13.11 -36.58
N ILE A 356 -6.12 -14.39 -36.49
CA ILE A 356 -6.44 -15.03 -35.21
C ILE A 356 -5.21 -15.04 -34.31
N LEU A 357 -4.06 -15.46 -34.82
CA LEU A 357 -2.80 -15.52 -34.06
C LEU A 357 -2.40 -14.13 -33.55
N THR A 358 -2.34 -13.15 -34.45
CA THR A 358 -1.86 -11.81 -34.08
C THR A 358 -2.81 -11.09 -33.13
N THR A 359 -4.14 -11.23 -33.33
CA THR A 359 -5.12 -10.64 -32.40
C THR A 359 -5.13 -11.36 -31.05
N SER A 360 -4.85 -12.67 -31.00
CA SER A 360 -4.67 -13.41 -29.75
C SER A 360 -3.41 -12.96 -29.01
N LEU A 361 -2.28 -12.80 -29.72
CA LEU A 361 -1.05 -12.27 -29.15
C LEU A 361 -1.19 -10.81 -28.68
N ALA A 362 -1.96 -9.99 -29.40
CA ALA A 362 -2.29 -8.63 -28.98
C ALA A 362 -3.08 -8.62 -27.67
N LYS A 363 -4.11 -9.48 -27.54
CA LYS A 363 -4.88 -9.64 -26.29
C LYS A 363 -3.99 -10.11 -25.14
N LEU A 364 -3.13 -11.11 -25.39
CA LEU A 364 -2.17 -11.58 -24.41
C LEU A 364 -1.23 -10.45 -23.97
N GLY A 365 -0.70 -9.66 -24.92
CA GLY A 365 0.15 -8.51 -24.64
C GLY A 365 -0.52 -7.50 -23.72
N LEU A 366 -1.80 -7.19 -23.96
CA LEU A 366 -2.59 -6.29 -23.11
C LEU A 366 -2.77 -6.85 -21.69
N ILE A 367 -3.08 -8.14 -21.57
CA ILE A 367 -3.24 -8.81 -20.26
C ILE A 367 -1.90 -8.81 -19.50
N MET A 368 -0.81 -9.15 -20.17
CA MET A 368 0.53 -9.16 -19.56
C MET A 368 0.98 -7.76 -19.15
N ALA A 369 0.68 -6.73 -19.93
CA ALA A 369 0.95 -5.34 -19.58
C ALA A 369 0.14 -4.92 -18.33
N TYR A 370 -1.12 -5.34 -18.24
CA TYR A 370 -1.94 -5.10 -17.06
C TYR A 370 -1.36 -5.77 -15.81
N PHE A 371 -0.97 -7.05 -15.87
CA PHE A 371 -0.31 -7.72 -14.75
C PHE A 371 1.01 -7.10 -14.36
N TYR A 372 1.82 -6.67 -15.33
CA TYR A 372 3.05 -5.94 -15.04
C TYR A 372 2.75 -4.64 -14.28
N LEU A 373 1.73 -3.88 -14.72
CA LEU A 373 1.30 -2.67 -14.04
C LEU A 373 0.83 -2.94 -12.61
N CYS A 374 0.03 -3.98 -12.38
CA CYS A 374 -0.49 -4.34 -11.05
C CYS A 374 0.59 -4.85 -10.08
N ASP A 375 1.45 -5.76 -10.54
CA ASP A 375 2.34 -6.49 -9.63
C ASP A 375 3.72 -5.82 -9.51
N ARG A 376 4.30 -5.43 -10.64
CA ARG A 376 5.71 -5.01 -10.74
C ARG A 376 5.92 -3.50 -10.59
N THR A 377 4.85 -2.72 -10.61
CA THR A 377 4.92 -1.27 -10.36
C THR A 377 4.24 -0.89 -9.05
N ASN A 378 4.52 0.31 -8.58
CA ASN A 378 3.84 0.94 -7.44
C ASN A 378 2.65 1.82 -7.88
N PHE A 379 2.17 1.65 -9.12
CA PHE A 379 1.11 2.47 -9.69
C PHE A 379 -0.25 2.25 -9.02
N PHE A 380 -0.57 1.02 -8.64
CA PHE A 380 -1.72 0.76 -7.80
C PHE A 380 -1.27 0.74 -6.34
N MET A 381 -2.04 1.44 -5.52
CA MET A 381 -1.84 1.46 -4.08
C MET A 381 -1.99 0.05 -3.50
N LYS A 382 -1.07 -0.34 -2.61
CA LYS A 382 -1.05 -1.66 -2.00
C LYS A 382 -1.41 -1.57 -0.51
N GLU A 383 -2.14 -2.55 0.00
CA GLU A 383 -2.56 -2.61 1.40
C GLU A 383 -2.44 -4.05 1.91
N ASN A 384 -1.99 -4.25 3.15
CA ASN A 384 -1.93 -5.59 3.73
C ASN A 384 -3.34 -6.17 3.87
N LYS A 385 -3.50 -7.45 3.53
CA LYS A 385 -4.77 -8.14 3.72
C LYS A 385 -5.07 -8.26 5.20
N TYR A 386 -6.32 -8.07 5.60
CA TYR A 386 -6.78 -8.33 6.95
C TYR A 386 -8.16 -8.95 6.92
N TYR A 387 -8.40 -9.87 7.85
CA TYR A 387 -9.70 -10.51 7.99
C TYR A 387 -10.63 -9.65 8.83
N SER A 388 -11.82 -9.40 8.30
CA SER A 388 -12.97 -8.89 9.05
C SER A 388 -14.20 -9.71 8.66
N PRO A 389 -15.05 -10.13 9.63
CA PRO A 389 -16.28 -10.86 9.34
C PRO A 389 -17.16 -10.13 8.32
N VAL A 390 -17.27 -8.80 8.43
CA VAL A 390 -18.08 -7.99 7.51
C VAL A 390 -17.50 -8.04 6.11
N SER A 391 -16.19 -7.83 5.96
CA SER A 391 -15.50 -7.84 4.67
C SER A 391 -15.57 -9.19 3.97
N PHE A 392 -15.66 -10.30 4.71
CA PHE A 392 -15.78 -11.65 4.17
C PHE A 392 -17.23 -12.02 3.83
N TRP A 393 -18.16 -11.85 4.77
CA TRP A 393 -19.55 -12.31 4.60
C TRP A 393 -20.41 -11.40 3.72
N LEU A 394 -20.13 -10.09 3.67
CA LEU A 394 -20.91 -9.16 2.85
C LEU A 394 -20.80 -9.46 1.35
N PRO A 395 -19.60 -9.66 0.76
CA PRO A 395 -19.50 -10.08 -0.64
C PRO A 395 -20.17 -11.44 -0.90
N ILE A 396 -20.02 -12.42 0.00
CA ILE A 396 -20.68 -13.72 -0.13
C ILE A 396 -22.21 -13.55 -0.16
N GLY A 397 -22.76 -12.78 0.78
CA GLY A 397 -24.20 -12.49 0.85
C GLY A 397 -24.71 -11.74 -0.39
N TYR A 398 -23.92 -10.80 -0.91
CA TYR A 398 -24.27 -10.06 -2.12
C TYR A 398 -24.32 -10.97 -3.35
N VAL A 399 -23.30 -11.79 -3.56
CA VAL A 399 -23.31 -12.75 -4.67
C VAL A 399 -24.43 -13.75 -4.48
N PHE A 400 -24.67 -14.26 -3.26
CA PHE A 400 -25.77 -15.17 -2.97
C PHE A 400 -27.13 -14.57 -3.32
N ALA A 401 -27.36 -13.32 -2.94
CA ALA A 401 -28.58 -12.60 -3.32
C ALA A 401 -28.71 -12.48 -4.85
N LEU A 402 -27.64 -12.09 -5.56
CA LEU A 402 -27.65 -12.06 -7.02
C LEU A 402 -27.96 -13.43 -7.61
N GLY A 403 -27.35 -14.49 -7.08
CA GLY A 403 -27.62 -15.87 -7.50
C GLY A 403 -29.09 -16.23 -7.38
N LEU A 404 -29.77 -15.85 -6.28
CA LEU A 404 -31.20 -16.11 -6.07
C LEU A 404 -32.10 -15.34 -7.06
N PHE A 405 -31.73 -14.12 -7.45
CA PHE A 405 -32.52 -13.31 -8.38
C PHE A 405 -32.23 -13.60 -9.86
N PHE A 406 -31.09 -14.23 -10.17
CA PHE A 406 -30.61 -14.51 -11.52
C PHE A 406 -30.39 -16.01 -11.76
N THR A 407 -31.32 -16.86 -11.31
CA THR A 407 -31.33 -18.30 -11.59
C THR A 407 -31.94 -18.60 -12.96
N GLU A 408 -31.33 -19.51 -13.72
CA GLU A 408 -31.94 -20.12 -14.91
C GLU A 408 -32.44 -21.54 -14.58
N ASP A 409 -33.54 -21.95 -15.21
CA ASP A 409 -34.02 -23.33 -15.10
C ASP A 409 -33.03 -24.30 -15.74
N SER A 410 -32.70 -25.38 -15.02
CA SER A 410 -31.90 -26.47 -15.57
C SER A 410 -32.64 -27.12 -16.74
N ARG A 411 -31.95 -27.33 -17.86
CA ARG A 411 -32.52 -28.01 -19.04
C ARG A 411 -32.85 -29.47 -18.78
N TYR A 412 -32.35 -30.02 -17.67
CA TYR A 412 -32.49 -31.42 -17.29
C TYR A 412 -32.96 -31.56 -15.84
N THR A 413 -33.83 -32.52 -15.59
CA THR A 413 -34.40 -32.82 -14.26
C THR A 413 -33.56 -33.80 -13.45
N LYS A 414 -32.47 -34.33 -14.02
CA LYS A 414 -31.57 -35.27 -13.35
C LYS A 414 -30.78 -34.55 -12.25
N VAL A 415 -30.81 -35.10 -11.04
CA VAL A 415 -30.00 -34.62 -9.91
C VAL A 415 -28.51 -34.75 -10.23
N LEU A 416 -27.73 -33.72 -9.89
CA LEU A 416 -26.30 -33.59 -10.22
C LEU A 416 -26.02 -33.61 -11.73
N HIS A 417 -26.91 -32.99 -12.51
CA HIS A 417 -26.62 -32.72 -13.91
C HIS A 417 -25.42 -31.76 -14.06
N ARG A 418 -24.75 -31.79 -15.22
CA ARG A 418 -23.56 -30.96 -15.50
C ARG A 418 -23.82 -29.47 -15.24
N ASP A 419 -25.02 -29.00 -15.53
CA ASP A 419 -25.39 -27.60 -15.30
C ASP A 419 -25.35 -27.26 -13.81
N GLN A 420 -25.78 -28.17 -12.93
CA GLN A 420 -25.71 -27.97 -11.48
C GLN A 420 -24.28 -28.05 -10.96
N THR A 421 -23.46 -28.96 -11.48
CA THR A 421 -22.07 -29.10 -11.02
C THR A 421 -21.18 -27.95 -11.49
N GLU A 422 -21.40 -27.41 -12.69
CA GLU A 422 -20.69 -26.22 -13.18
C GLU A 422 -21.08 -24.94 -12.41
N GLU A 423 -22.36 -24.77 -12.07
CA GLU A 423 -22.79 -23.68 -11.16
C GLU A 423 -22.13 -23.82 -9.79
N TRP A 424 -22.10 -25.03 -9.23
CA TRP A 424 -21.46 -25.29 -7.94
C TRP A 424 -19.95 -25.00 -7.97
N LYS A 425 -19.27 -25.35 -9.07
CA LYS A 425 -17.86 -24.97 -9.31
C LYS A 425 -17.68 -23.45 -9.37
N GLY A 426 -18.56 -22.73 -10.04
CA GLY A 426 -18.55 -21.27 -10.10
C GLY A 426 -18.67 -20.64 -8.70
N TRP A 427 -19.61 -21.14 -7.89
CA TRP A 427 -19.75 -20.76 -6.48
C TRP A 427 -18.48 -21.00 -5.66
N MET A 428 -17.86 -22.17 -5.82
CA MET A 428 -16.60 -22.47 -5.14
C MET A 428 -15.49 -21.51 -5.54
N GLN A 429 -15.32 -21.23 -6.84
CA GLN A 429 -14.30 -20.29 -7.32
C GLN A 429 -14.47 -18.91 -6.70
N LEU A 430 -15.72 -18.44 -6.59
CA LEU A 430 -16.02 -17.14 -6.02
C LEU A 430 -15.73 -17.08 -4.52
N VAL A 431 -16.12 -18.12 -3.76
CA VAL A 431 -15.79 -18.22 -2.33
C VAL A 431 -14.28 -18.27 -2.12
N ILE A 432 -13.56 -19.06 -2.92
CA ILE A 432 -12.09 -19.14 -2.88
C ILE A 432 -11.45 -17.77 -3.20
N LEU A 433 -12.00 -17.03 -4.16
CA LEU A 433 -11.51 -15.69 -4.49
C LEU A 433 -11.72 -14.71 -3.33
N ILE A 434 -12.93 -14.65 -2.76
CA ILE A 434 -13.22 -13.78 -1.60
C ILE A 434 -12.31 -14.14 -0.44
N TYR A 435 -12.18 -15.43 -0.12
CA TYR A 435 -11.29 -15.93 0.93
C TYR A 435 -9.84 -15.42 0.78
N ASN A 436 -9.29 -15.47 -0.43
CA ASN A 436 -7.93 -15.01 -0.71
C ASN A 436 -7.80 -13.48 -0.74
N MET A 437 -8.86 -12.76 -1.14
CA MET A 437 -8.89 -11.30 -1.18
C MET A 437 -8.98 -10.71 0.23
N THR A 438 -9.81 -11.28 1.10
CA THR A 438 -10.06 -10.78 2.47
C THR A 438 -9.08 -11.33 3.50
N GLY A 439 -8.09 -12.13 3.09
CA GLY A 439 -7.12 -12.72 4.03
C GLY A 439 -7.76 -13.63 5.08
N ALA A 440 -8.86 -14.30 4.75
CA ALA A 440 -9.60 -15.14 5.71
C ALA A 440 -8.86 -16.44 6.09
N THR A 441 -7.64 -16.64 5.58
CA THR A 441 -6.71 -17.71 5.96
C THR A 441 -6.40 -17.71 7.46
N SER A 442 -6.42 -16.55 8.12
CA SER A 442 -6.18 -16.41 9.56
C SER A 442 -7.29 -17.01 10.41
N ASN A 443 -8.50 -17.19 9.86
CA ASN A 443 -9.60 -17.84 10.55
C ASN A 443 -9.59 -19.34 10.25
N LEU A 444 -9.27 -20.14 11.26
CA LEU A 444 -9.15 -21.60 11.13
C LEU A 444 -10.43 -22.29 10.64
N GLN A 445 -11.60 -21.81 11.05
CA GLN A 445 -12.88 -22.40 10.65
C GLN A 445 -13.12 -22.20 9.16
N ILE A 446 -12.94 -20.97 8.67
CA ILE A 446 -13.10 -20.65 7.24
C ILE A 446 -12.05 -21.39 6.42
N TYR A 447 -10.79 -21.39 6.88
CA TYR A 447 -9.69 -22.11 6.24
C TYR A 447 -10.02 -23.60 6.01
N ASN A 448 -10.54 -24.29 7.03
CA ASN A 448 -10.92 -25.70 6.91
C ASN A 448 -12.07 -25.91 5.91
N HIS A 449 -13.08 -25.04 5.91
CA HIS A 449 -14.17 -25.10 4.93
C HIS A 449 -13.70 -24.89 3.50
N VAL A 450 -12.85 -23.89 3.26
CA VAL A 450 -12.31 -23.61 1.93
C VAL A 450 -11.44 -24.76 1.43
N ARG A 451 -10.69 -25.44 2.31
CA ARG A 451 -9.97 -26.66 1.92
C ARG A 451 -10.90 -27.78 1.46
N MET A 452 -12.02 -28.00 2.15
CA MET A 452 -13.05 -28.96 1.69
C MET A 452 -13.63 -28.56 0.34
N LEU A 453 -13.88 -27.26 0.11
CA LEU A 453 -14.35 -26.75 -1.18
C LEU A 453 -13.31 -26.98 -2.29
N ILE A 454 -12.02 -26.73 -2.04
CA ILE A 454 -10.94 -26.99 -3.01
C ILE A 454 -10.87 -28.48 -3.36
N SER A 455 -10.96 -29.36 -2.36
CA SER A 455 -11.01 -30.80 -2.61
C SER A 455 -12.24 -31.18 -3.44
N ALA A 456 -13.43 -30.72 -3.05
CA ALA A 456 -14.67 -30.97 -3.80
C ALA A 456 -14.59 -30.45 -5.24
N TYR A 457 -14.03 -29.26 -5.45
CA TYR A 457 -13.84 -28.65 -6.77
C TYR A 457 -13.01 -29.54 -7.72
N LEU A 458 -11.97 -30.20 -7.19
CA LEU A 458 -11.12 -31.10 -7.97
C LEU A 458 -11.79 -32.45 -8.27
N PHE A 459 -12.67 -32.94 -7.39
CA PHE A 459 -13.32 -34.25 -7.52
C PHE A 459 -14.70 -34.20 -8.19
N LEU A 460 -15.35 -33.04 -8.26
CA LEU A 460 -16.54 -32.80 -9.06
C LEU A 460 -16.13 -32.72 -10.54
N ASN A 461 -16.02 -33.86 -11.21
CA ASN A 461 -15.84 -33.94 -12.66
C ASN A 461 -17.05 -34.56 -13.33
#